data_AF-A0A0Q7WN63-F1
#
_entry.id   AF-A0A0Q7WN63-F1
#
_cell.length_a   1.000
_cell.length_b   1.000
_cell.length_c   1.000
_cell.angle_alpha   90.00
_cell.angle_beta   90.00
_cell.angle_gamma   90.00
#
_symmetry.space_group_name_H-M   'P 1'
#
loop_
_entity.id
_entity.type
_entity.pdbx_description
1 polymer ?
#
loop_
_entity_poly.entity_id
_entity_poly.type
_entity_poly.pdbx_seq_one_letter_code
_entity_poly.pdbx_strand_id
1 'polypeptide(L)'
;MTDLSEATRRALLHQHGNFALAYSTAFQPKLSYFGDRDGFLAYRMVGRTAFVLANPLADPTRCRTLIEEFISAKKDVCFAQASKTTAEILSQLGFCVNDMGPETSLDLASYDFRGPSKRNFRTAVKRFEAGGYTVRESKTEALDPKELGAVSDQWRRTRTTKRHELAFLVRPVVLADEEDVRKFFIFDPSGKPVALAFFDPVYENGVVTGYLSSTRRRLPGVEPLAGYYMLHAAIEKFKAEGLRTLHLGLSPFHAIHDKDFNKNWLVRRSFRFVYTNALTNRLIYPFQSLAKHKDSYGGTRKQTYFAINRLPSLPRLLKLLWVCRII
;
A
#
# COMPACT_ATOMS: atom_id res chain seq x y z
N MET A 1 21.11 6.13 -15.98
CA MET A 1 20.26 6.50 -14.82
C MET A 1 19.52 7.73 -15.27
N THR A 2 18.23 7.63 -15.58
CA THR A 2 17.40 8.79 -15.91
C THR A 2 16.79 9.28 -14.59
N ASP A 3 17.35 10.34 -14.03
CA ASP A 3 16.76 10.99 -12.87
C ASP A 3 15.55 11.78 -13.36
N LEU A 4 14.38 11.13 -13.34
CA LEU A 4 13.14 11.78 -13.75
C LEU A 4 12.83 12.88 -12.73
N SER A 5 12.68 14.12 -13.20
CA SER A 5 12.41 15.25 -12.30
C SER A 5 11.13 14.99 -11.49
N GLU A 6 11.07 15.51 -10.26
CA GLU A 6 9.88 15.37 -9.43
C GLU A 6 8.64 15.98 -10.10
N ALA A 7 8.80 17.11 -10.80
CA ALA A 7 7.72 17.75 -11.56
C ALA A 7 7.16 16.84 -12.66
N THR A 8 8.02 16.14 -13.40
CA THR A 8 7.61 15.15 -14.41
C THR A 8 6.87 13.98 -13.76
N ARG A 9 7.39 13.44 -12.65
CA ARG A 9 6.72 12.35 -11.92
C ARG A 9 5.34 12.76 -11.42
N ARG A 10 5.21 13.99 -10.90
CA ARG A 10 3.95 14.56 -10.41
C ARG A 10 2.93 14.70 -11.53
N ALA A 11 3.33 15.25 -12.69
CA ALA A 11 2.44 15.36 -13.85
C ALA A 11 1.91 13.99 -14.31
N LEU A 12 2.80 12.99 -14.43
CA LEU A 12 2.40 11.62 -14.80
C LEU A 12 1.55 10.94 -13.72
N LEU A 13 1.80 11.20 -12.44
CA LEU A 13 0.96 10.74 -11.35
C LEU A 13 -0.45 11.32 -11.45
N HIS A 14 -0.58 12.63 -11.66
CA HIS A 14 -1.88 13.28 -11.77
C HIS A 14 -2.69 12.72 -12.94
N GLN A 15 -2.04 12.41 -14.05
CA GLN A 15 -2.73 11.90 -15.23
C GLN A 15 -3.06 10.40 -15.14
N HIS A 16 -2.12 9.57 -14.64
CA HIS A 16 -2.19 8.11 -14.74
C HIS A 16 -2.15 7.36 -13.40
N GLY A 17 -2.19 8.08 -12.28
CA GLY A 17 -2.04 7.54 -10.92
C GLY A 17 -3.29 6.87 -10.34
N ASN A 18 -3.96 6.02 -11.11
CA ASN A 18 -5.28 5.46 -10.80
C ASN A 18 -5.24 4.12 -10.02
N PHE A 19 -4.14 3.84 -9.30
CA PHE A 19 -3.96 2.62 -8.52
C PHE A 19 -3.42 2.91 -7.12
N ALA A 20 -3.66 2.02 -6.16
CA ALA A 20 -3.41 2.27 -4.75
C ALA A 20 -1.98 2.74 -4.42
N LEU A 21 -0.96 2.14 -5.03
CA LEU A 21 0.43 2.50 -4.79
C LEU A 21 0.95 3.65 -5.67
N ALA A 22 0.11 4.33 -6.46
CA ALA A 22 0.57 5.34 -7.43
C ALA A 22 1.39 6.46 -6.78
N TYR A 23 0.89 7.05 -5.69
CA TYR A 23 1.62 8.08 -4.95
C TYR A 23 2.95 7.55 -4.37
N SER A 24 2.97 6.30 -3.90
CA SER A 24 4.20 5.64 -3.43
C SER A 24 5.20 5.42 -4.59
N THR A 25 4.72 5.02 -5.77
CA THR A 25 5.52 4.88 -6.98
C THR A 25 6.16 6.21 -7.37
N ALA A 26 5.45 7.34 -7.22
CA ALA A 26 5.99 8.66 -7.57
C ALA A 26 6.95 9.24 -6.52
N PHE A 27 6.65 9.12 -5.22
CA PHE A 27 7.30 9.93 -4.18
C PHE A 27 7.94 9.15 -3.02
N GLN A 28 7.90 7.82 -3.02
CA GLN A 28 8.58 7.06 -1.98
C GLN A 28 10.12 7.23 -2.09
N PRO A 29 10.83 7.48 -0.98
CA PRO A 29 12.28 7.58 -1.00
C PRO A 29 12.96 6.28 -1.40
N LYS A 30 14.18 6.37 -1.95
CA LYS A 30 15.05 5.24 -2.32
C LYS A 30 14.53 4.38 -3.49
N LEU A 31 13.57 4.90 -4.25
CA LEU A 31 13.24 4.39 -5.58
C LEU A 31 14.14 5.03 -6.63
N SER A 32 14.46 4.26 -7.65
CA SER A 32 15.02 4.72 -8.91
C SER A 32 13.91 4.73 -9.95
N TYR A 33 14.08 5.56 -10.98
CA TYR A 33 13.08 5.74 -12.02
C TYR A 33 13.67 5.37 -13.38
N PHE A 34 12.84 4.79 -14.23
CA PHE A 34 13.18 4.48 -15.62
C PHE A 34 12.03 4.94 -16.51
N GLY A 35 12.32 5.73 -17.52
CA GLY A 35 11.34 6.31 -18.41
C GLY A 35 11.67 7.77 -18.72
N ASP A 36 10.66 8.48 -19.20
CA ASP A 36 10.73 9.86 -19.69
C ASP A 36 9.44 10.63 -19.38
N ARG A 37 9.16 11.69 -20.14
CA ARG A 37 7.98 12.54 -19.97
C ARG A 37 6.64 11.87 -20.30
N ASP A 38 6.66 10.74 -21.01
CA ASP A 38 5.46 10.03 -21.47
C ASP A 38 5.15 8.81 -20.61
N GLY A 39 6.04 8.45 -19.68
CA GLY A 39 5.80 7.38 -18.73
C GLY A 39 7.03 6.95 -17.96
N PHE A 40 6.84 6.40 -16.76
CA PHE A 40 7.94 5.81 -15.99
C PHE A 40 7.56 4.57 -15.16
N LEU A 41 8.59 3.81 -14.82
CA LEU A 41 8.59 2.72 -13.86
C LEU A 41 9.42 3.12 -12.64
N ALA A 42 8.86 2.99 -11.44
CA ALA A 42 9.64 3.11 -10.21
C ALA A 42 10.12 1.74 -9.76
N TYR A 43 11.40 1.62 -9.44
CA TYR A 43 12.01 0.35 -9.06
C TYR A 43 13.10 0.52 -8.03
N ARG A 44 13.49 -0.58 -7.38
CA ARG A 44 14.65 -0.64 -6.48
C ARG A 44 15.55 -1.80 -6.86
N MET A 45 16.87 -1.57 -6.83
CA MET A 45 17.86 -2.61 -7.07
C MET A 45 18.16 -3.39 -5.78
N VAL A 46 18.20 -4.72 -5.88
CA VAL A 46 18.79 -5.61 -4.86
C VAL A 46 19.85 -6.48 -5.54
N GLY A 47 21.12 -6.08 -5.40
CA GLY A 47 22.19 -6.59 -6.24
C GLY A 47 21.91 -6.29 -7.71
N ARG A 48 21.83 -7.32 -8.55
CA ARG A 48 21.54 -7.21 -9.99
C ARG A 48 20.05 -7.28 -10.34
N THR A 49 19.17 -7.51 -9.36
CA THR A 49 17.72 -7.67 -9.59
C THR A 49 17.01 -6.33 -9.42
N ALA A 50 16.24 -5.93 -10.42
CA ALA A 50 15.39 -4.74 -10.37
C ALA A 50 13.97 -5.13 -9.94
N PHE A 51 13.51 -4.60 -8.81
CA PHE A 51 12.14 -4.77 -8.31
C PHE A 51 11.32 -3.54 -8.67
N VAL A 52 10.41 -3.67 -9.64
CA VAL A 52 9.44 -2.65 -10.00
C VAL A 52 8.29 -2.65 -9.01
N LEU A 53 7.90 -1.45 -8.58
CA LEU A 53 6.78 -1.23 -7.67
C LEU A 53 5.48 -1.01 -8.44
N ALA A 54 4.54 -1.95 -8.28
CA ALA A 54 3.20 -1.93 -8.86
C ALA A 54 3.18 -1.86 -10.40
N ASN A 55 2.72 -0.74 -10.96
CA ASN A 55 2.41 -0.57 -12.38
C ASN A 55 3.26 0.57 -12.99
N PRO A 56 3.43 0.60 -14.33
CA PRO A 56 3.86 1.81 -15.01
C PRO A 56 2.93 3.00 -14.71
N LEU A 57 3.50 4.18 -14.53
CA LEU A 57 2.79 5.46 -14.55
C LEU A 57 2.95 6.06 -15.94
N ALA A 58 2.04 5.70 -16.84
CA ALA A 58 2.07 6.06 -18.26
C ALA A 58 0.67 5.92 -18.86
N ASP A 59 0.49 6.43 -20.07
CA ASP A 59 -0.68 6.09 -20.88
C ASP A 59 -0.77 4.56 -21.09
N PRO A 60 -1.96 3.93 -21.00
CA PRO A 60 -2.12 2.50 -21.19
C PRO A 60 -1.50 1.97 -22.49
N THR A 61 -1.51 2.76 -23.57
CA THR A 61 -0.91 2.38 -24.86
C THR A 61 0.62 2.35 -24.82
N ARG A 62 1.25 3.09 -23.90
CA ARG A 62 2.71 3.16 -23.71
C ARG A 62 3.25 2.14 -22.70
N CYS A 63 2.38 1.59 -21.84
CA CYS A 63 2.78 0.65 -20.79
C CYS A 63 3.60 -0.54 -21.31
N ARG A 64 3.19 -1.15 -22.43
CA ARG A 64 3.91 -2.29 -23.03
C ARG A 64 5.32 -1.90 -23.46
N THR A 65 5.44 -0.86 -24.28
CA THR A 65 6.73 -0.39 -24.82
C THR A 65 7.69 -0.02 -23.69
N LEU A 66 7.21 0.69 -22.66
CA LEU A 66 8.02 1.07 -21.51
C LEU A 66 8.55 -0.15 -20.72
N ILE A 67 7.72 -1.20 -20.58
CA ILE A 67 8.16 -2.46 -19.95
C ILE A 67 9.22 -3.15 -20.82
N GLU A 68 9.03 -3.21 -22.14
CA GLU A 68 9.98 -3.82 -23.11
C GLU A 68 11.35 -3.11 -23.11
N GLU A 69 11.35 -1.78 -23.07
CA GLU A 69 12.56 -0.97 -22.93
C GLU A 69 13.26 -1.25 -21.59
N PHE A 70 12.49 -1.34 -20.50
CA PHE A 70 13.05 -1.61 -19.19
C PHE A 70 13.69 -3.00 -19.08
N ILE A 71 13.04 -4.04 -19.60
CA ILE A 71 13.61 -5.40 -19.61
C ILE A 71 14.81 -5.52 -20.55
N SER A 72 14.89 -4.67 -21.57
CA SER A 72 16.06 -4.57 -22.44
C SER A 72 17.26 -3.99 -21.67
N ALA A 73 17.02 -2.94 -20.89
CA ALA A 73 18.00 -2.28 -20.03
C ALA A 73 18.37 -3.09 -18.76
N LYS A 74 17.44 -3.88 -18.22
CA LYS A 74 17.60 -4.68 -16.99
C LYS A 74 17.24 -6.14 -17.24
N LYS A 75 18.24 -7.03 -17.14
CA LYS A 75 18.08 -8.46 -17.47
C LYS A 75 17.45 -9.33 -16.36
N ASP A 76 17.31 -8.81 -15.14
CA ASP A 76 16.75 -9.55 -14.00
C ASP A 76 15.72 -8.66 -13.31
N VAL A 77 14.46 -8.86 -13.64
CA VAL A 77 13.36 -7.96 -13.31
C VAL A 77 12.26 -8.71 -12.58
N CYS A 78 11.74 -8.09 -11.52
CA CYS A 78 10.58 -8.54 -10.80
C CYS A 78 9.56 -7.41 -10.72
N PHE A 79 8.29 -7.68 -10.97
CA PHE A 79 7.20 -6.75 -10.67
C PHE A 79 6.49 -7.22 -9.41
N ALA A 80 6.25 -6.31 -8.46
CA ALA A 80 5.57 -6.61 -7.21
C ALA A 80 4.29 -5.76 -7.08
N GLN A 81 3.18 -6.41 -6.76
CA GLN A 81 1.83 -5.82 -6.68
C GLN A 81 1.37 -5.22 -8.03
N ALA A 82 1.70 -5.90 -9.13
CA ALA A 82 1.18 -5.53 -10.45
C ALA A 82 -0.34 -5.73 -10.52
N SER A 83 -1.02 -4.86 -11.25
CA SER A 83 -2.42 -5.01 -11.65
C SER A 83 -2.59 -6.17 -12.63
N LYS A 84 -3.83 -6.60 -12.87
CA LYS A 84 -4.14 -7.62 -13.89
C LYS A 84 -3.69 -7.19 -15.29
N THR A 85 -3.96 -5.95 -15.67
CA THR A 85 -3.56 -5.41 -16.99
C THR A 85 -2.04 -5.41 -17.17
N THR A 86 -1.28 -5.03 -16.14
CA THR A 86 0.19 -5.12 -16.20
C THR A 86 0.68 -6.57 -16.22
N ALA A 87 0.03 -7.45 -15.45
CA ALA A 87 0.32 -8.89 -15.43
C ALA A 87 0.09 -9.57 -16.79
N GLU A 88 -0.95 -9.17 -17.53
CA GLU A 88 -1.23 -9.65 -18.89
C GLU A 88 -0.08 -9.30 -19.84
N ILE A 89 0.40 -8.06 -19.82
CA ILE A 89 1.57 -7.63 -20.61
C ILE A 89 2.80 -8.47 -20.23
N LEU A 90 3.09 -8.61 -18.93
CA LEU A 90 4.26 -9.35 -18.45
C LEU A 90 4.20 -10.83 -18.84
N SER A 91 3.03 -11.46 -18.76
CA SER A 91 2.81 -12.84 -19.18
C SER A 91 3.09 -12.99 -20.68
N GLN A 92 2.64 -12.06 -21.52
CA GLN A 92 2.91 -12.05 -22.96
C GLN A 92 4.40 -11.84 -23.27
N LEU A 93 5.15 -11.18 -22.38
CA LEU A 93 6.60 -11.00 -22.45
C LEU A 93 7.40 -12.17 -21.84
N GLY A 94 6.74 -13.29 -21.52
CA GLY A 94 7.40 -14.51 -21.04
C GLY A 94 7.74 -14.51 -19.55
N PHE A 95 7.20 -13.59 -18.75
CA PHE A 95 7.35 -13.66 -17.30
C PHE A 95 6.53 -14.83 -16.74
N CYS A 96 7.05 -15.47 -15.68
CA CYS A 96 6.19 -16.24 -14.79
C CYS A 96 5.43 -15.26 -13.90
N VAL A 97 4.11 -15.34 -13.90
CA VAL A 97 3.23 -14.45 -13.14
C VAL A 97 2.44 -15.26 -12.11
N ASN A 98 2.57 -14.87 -10.84
CA ASN A 98 1.93 -15.50 -9.70
C ASN A 98 1.01 -14.51 -9.00
N ASP A 99 -0.03 -15.02 -8.36
CA ASP A 99 -0.85 -14.27 -7.42
C ASP A 99 0.00 -13.82 -6.23
N MET A 100 -0.01 -12.50 -5.96
CA MET A 100 0.65 -11.92 -4.79
C MET A 100 -0.31 -11.73 -3.62
N GLY A 101 -1.61 -11.63 -3.90
CA GLY A 101 -2.69 -11.49 -2.93
C GLY A 101 -3.70 -10.42 -3.36
N PRO A 102 -4.89 -10.39 -2.76
CA PRO A 102 -5.89 -9.39 -3.10
C PRO A 102 -5.57 -8.04 -2.46
N GLU A 103 -5.81 -6.97 -3.22
CA GLU A 103 -6.01 -5.63 -2.71
C GLU A 103 -7.50 -5.41 -2.43
N THR A 104 -7.80 -4.84 -1.26
CA THR A 104 -9.18 -4.52 -0.86
C THR A 104 -9.47 -3.04 -1.12
N SER A 105 -10.61 -2.74 -1.73
CA SER A 105 -11.10 -1.37 -1.94
C SER A 105 -12.58 -1.24 -1.54
N LEU A 106 -12.95 -0.06 -1.08
CA LEU A 106 -14.33 0.32 -0.79
C LEU A 106 -14.84 1.23 -1.92
N ASP A 107 -16.01 0.92 -2.46
CA ASP A 107 -16.78 1.87 -3.26
C ASP A 107 -17.55 2.80 -2.31
N LEU A 108 -17.12 4.05 -2.20
CA LEU A 108 -17.61 5.00 -1.20
C LEU A 108 -19.06 5.41 -1.45
N ALA A 109 -19.53 5.42 -2.71
CA ALA A 109 -20.89 5.82 -3.04
C ALA A 109 -21.91 4.86 -2.42
N SER A 110 -21.64 3.56 -2.51
CA SER A 110 -22.50 2.49 -1.99
C SER A 110 -22.17 2.06 -0.56
N TYR A 111 -21.04 2.50 0.01
CA TYR A 111 -20.61 2.05 1.33
C TYR A 111 -21.44 2.65 2.46
N ASP A 112 -21.85 1.81 3.40
CA ASP A 112 -22.47 2.17 4.68
C ASP A 112 -21.78 1.48 5.85
N PHE A 113 -22.20 1.76 7.09
CA PHE A 113 -21.70 1.06 8.29
C PHE A 113 -22.69 0.04 8.86
N ARG A 114 -23.63 -0.45 8.05
CA ARG A 114 -24.66 -1.41 8.48
C ARG A 114 -24.15 -2.86 8.40
N GLY A 115 -24.87 -3.76 9.06
CA GLY A 115 -24.58 -5.19 9.05
C GLY A 115 -23.54 -5.66 10.10
N PRO A 116 -23.38 -6.98 10.23
CA PRO A 116 -22.58 -7.60 11.28
C PRO A 116 -21.07 -7.46 11.05
N SER A 117 -20.59 -7.54 9.81
CA SER A 117 -19.16 -7.39 9.47
C SER A 117 -18.60 -6.03 9.90
N LYS A 118 -19.42 -4.98 9.78
CA LYS A 118 -19.06 -3.58 10.09
C LYS A 118 -19.30 -3.19 11.55
N ARG A 119 -19.60 -4.16 12.44
CA ARG A 119 -19.86 -3.90 13.88
C ARG A 119 -18.71 -3.13 14.55
N ASN A 120 -17.47 -3.45 14.20
CA ASN A 120 -16.28 -2.82 14.79
C ASN A 120 -16.24 -1.31 14.56
N PHE A 121 -16.73 -0.80 13.42
CA PHE A 121 -16.84 0.64 13.18
C PHE A 121 -17.78 1.30 14.18
N ARG A 122 -19.01 0.78 14.30
CA ARG A 122 -20.02 1.33 15.22
C ARG A 122 -19.57 1.24 16.68
N THR A 123 -18.93 0.13 17.06
CA THR A 123 -18.36 -0.02 18.40
C THR A 123 -17.21 0.94 18.65
N ALA A 124 -16.34 1.17 17.65
CA ALA A 124 -15.25 2.12 17.78
C ALA A 124 -15.76 3.55 18.00
N VAL A 125 -16.69 4.02 17.18
CA VAL A 125 -17.31 5.35 17.32
C VAL A 125 -17.90 5.52 18.72
N LYS A 126 -18.80 4.61 19.13
CA LYS A 126 -19.45 4.68 20.45
C LYS A 126 -18.44 4.72 21.61
N ARG A 127 -17.39 3.90 21.57
CA ARG A 127 -16.42 3.80 22.67
C ARG A 127 -15.51 5.02 22.76
N PHE A 128 -14.98 5.48 21.64
CA PHE A 128 -14.07 6.62 21.62
C PHE A 128 -14.81 7.91 22.03
N GLU A 129 -16.02 8.13 21.53
CA GLU A 129 -16.84 9.29 21.91
C GLU A 129 -17.24 9.25 23.39
N ALA A 130 -17.67 8.08 23.91
CA ALA A 130 -17.98 7.94 25.34
C ALA A 130 -16.75 8.16 26.24
N GLY A 131 -15.54 7.90 25.72
CA GLY A 131 -14.29 8.17 26.41
C GLY A 131 -13.78 9.60 26.25
N GLY A 132 -14.53 10.49 25.59
CA GLY A 132 -14.14 11.88 25.35
C GLY A 132 -13.02 12.06 24.30
N TYR A 133 -12.71 11.01 23.53
CA TYR A 133 -11.78 11.13 22.42
C TYR A 133 -12.47 11.78 21.22
N THR A 134 -11.69 12.51 20.42
CA THR A 134 -12.18 13.10 19.17
C THR A 134 -11.31 12.66 18.00
N VAL A 135 -11.90 12.52 16.82
CA VAL A 135 -11.17 12.27 15.57
C VAL A 135 -11.40 13.42 14.61
N ARG A 136 -10.33 13.93 14.01
CA ARG A 136 -10.43 14.96 12.98
C ARG A 136 -9.28 14.87 12.00
N GLU A 137 -9.55 15.37 10.82
CA GLU A 137 -8.50 15.72 9.87
C GLU A 137 -7.73 16.93 10.41
N SER A 138 -6.40 16.91 10.28
CA SER A 138 -5.56 18.04 10.65
C SER A 138 -4.32 18.08 9.77
N LYS A 139 -3.77 19.27 9.58
CA LYS A 139 -2.41 19.40 9.07
C LYS A 139 -1.40 18.99 10.13
N THR A 140 -0.27 18.46 9.68
CA THR A 140 0.86 18.06 10.52
C THR A 140 1.53 19.27 11.12
N GLU A 141 1.65 20.38 10.37
CA GLU A 141 2.25 21.63 10.82
C GLU A 141 1.52 22.29 12.01
N ALA A 142 0.25 21.95 12.21
CA ALA A 142 -0.58 22.47 13.30
C ALA A 142 -0.44 21.67 14.61
N LEU A 143 0.39 20.62 14.64
CA LEU A 143 0.54 19.71 15.78
C LEU A 143 2.00 19.73 16.27
N ASP A 144 2.23 19.43 17.56
CA ASP A 144 3.58 19.33 18.10
C ASP A 144 4.35 18.17 17.42
N PRO A 145 5.45 18.44 16.69
CA PRO A 145 6.25 17.40 16.05
C PRO A 145 6.77 16.34 17.02
N LYS A 146 7.02 16.70 18.29
CA LYS A 146 7.47 15.76 19.32
C LYS A 146 6.38 14.76 19.70
N GLU A 147 5.14 15.22 19.82
CA GLU A 147 4.00 14.35 20.13
C GLU A 147 3.72 13.39 18.97
N LEU A 148 3.73 13.88 17.74
CA LEU A 148 3.57 13.03 16.54
C LEU A 148 4.71 12.02 16.38
N GLY A 149 5.95 12.46 16.61
CA GLY A 149 7.12 11.59 16.65
C GLY A 149 6.96 10.49 17.69
N ALA A 150 6.47 10.83 18.88
CA ALA A 150 6.22 9.86 19.95
C ALA A 150 5.16 8.82 19.57
N VAL A 151 4.02 9.23 18.97
CA VAL A 151 2.99 8.28 18.46
C VAL A 151 3.61 7.30 17.48
N SER A 152 4.38 7.81 16.51
CA SER A 152 5.01 7.02 15.46
C SER A 152 6.04 6.04 16.02
N ASP A 153 6.95 6.51 16.87
CA ASP A 153 8.05 5.73 17.43
C ASP A 153 7.59 4.69 18.44
N GLN A 154 6.69 5.06 19.36
CA GLN A 154 6.15 4.12 20.34
C GLN A 154 5.32 3.03 19.66
N TRP A 155 4.52 3.37 18.64
CA TRP A 155 3.83 2.37 17.85
C TRP A 155 4.81 1.40 17.19
N ARG A 156 5.89 1.89 16.57
CA ARG A 156 6.90 1.06 15.89
C ARG A 156 7.56 0.08 16.87
N ARG A 157 7.83 0.49 18.10
CA ARG A 157 8.41 -0.39 19.14
C ARG A 157 7.52 -1.60 19.47
N THR A 158 6.21 -1.54 19.19
CA THR A 158 5.28 -2.68 19.37
C THR A 158 5.25 -3.66 18.20
N ARG A 159 5.88 -3.35 17.07
CA ARG A 159 5.85 -4.18 15.86
C ARG A 159 6.97 -5.23 15.87
N THR A 160 6.76 -6.32 15.13
CA THR A 160 7.80 -7.33 14.87
C THR A 160 9.03 -6.70 14.20
N THR A 161 8.82 -5.76 13.28
CA THR A 161 9.84 -4.95 12.62
C THR A 161 10.24 -3.71 13.44
N LYS A 162 10.46 -3.85 14.76
CA LYS A 162 10.81 -2.71 15.62
C LYS A 162 12.15 -2.04 15.30
N ARG A 163 13.08 -2.76 14.65
CA ARG A 163 14.44 -2.31 14.36
C ARG A 163 14.56 -1.45 13.09
N HIS A 164 13.56 -1.49 12.21
CA HIS A 164 13.59 -0.75 10.95
C HIS A 164 12.16 -0.51 10.42
N GLU A 165 11.96 0.58 9.69
CA GLU A 165 10.71 0.78 8.95
C GLU A 165 10.64 -0.18 7.75
N LEU A 166 9.45 -0.70 7.49
CA LEU A 166 9.15 -1.38 6.23
C LEU A 166 9.34 -0.40 5.07
N ALA A 167 9.63 -0.93 3.89
CA ALA A 167 9.81 -0.13 2.69
C ALA A 167 9.23 -0.84 1.45
N PHE A 168 9.33 -0.17 0.31
CA PHE A 168 8.98 -0.69 -1.01
C PHE A 168 7.47 -0.89 -1.21
N LEU A 169 6.87 -1.94 -0.65
CA LEU A 169 5.41 -2.17 -0.70
C LEU A 169 4.64 -1.37 0.35
N VAL A 170 5.35 -0.78 1.31
CA VAL A 170 4.79 0.08 2.34
C VAL A 170 5.60 1.38 2.32
N ARG A 171 4.91 2.49 2.09
CA ARG A 171 5.53 3.82 2.12
C ARG A 171 6.00 4.12 3.55
N PRO A 172 7.26 4.54 3.75
CA PRO A 172 7.71 5.07 5.03
C PRO A 172 6.85 6.25 5.46
N VAL A 173 6.64 6.40 6.76
CA VAL A 173 5.83 7.50 7.30
C VAL A 173 6.56 8.83 7.16
N VAL A 174 5.87 9.80 6.57
CA VAL A 174 6.32 11.19 6.44
C VAL A 174 5.49 12.07 7.38
N LEU A 175 6.13 12.55 8.44
CA LEU A 175 5.53 13.46 9.43
C LEU A 175 5.68 14.93 8.98
N ALA A 176 5.37 15.21 7.73
CA ALA A 176 5.31 16.55 7.16
C ALA A 176 4.14 16.61 6.17
N ASP A 177 3.54 17.78 5.98
CA ASP A 177 2.43 17.91 5.03
C ASP A 177 2.92 17.71 3.60
N GLU A 178 2.09 17.03 2.81
CA GLU A 178 2.36 16.63 1.44
C GLU A 178 1.13 16.97 0.60
N GLU A 179 1.33 17.30 -0.68
CA GLU A 179 0.24 17.65 -1.61
C GLU A 179 -0.82 16.53 -1.64
N ASP A 180 -2.07 16.92 -1.44
CA ASP A 180 -3.26 16.07 -1.38
C ASP A 180 -3.24 14.91 -0.37
N VAL A 181 -2.16 14.65 0.36
CA VAL A 181 -2.12 13.59 1.38
C VAL A 181 -2.98 14.00 2.58
N ARG A 182 -4.03 13.22 2.83
CA ARG A 182 -4.98 13.50 3.92
C ARG A 182 -4.53 12.79 5.20
N LYS A 183 -4.63 13.48 6.34
CA LYS A 183 -4.17 12.95 7.63
C LYS A 183 -5.21 13.13 8.72
N PHE A 184 -5.57 12.01 9.34
CA PHE A 184 -6.53 11.97 10.43
C PHE A 184 -5.82 11.60 11.73
N PHE A 185 -6.24 12.24 12.82
CA PHE A 185 -5.68 12.05 14.13
C PHE A 185 -6.79 11.80 15.15
N ILE A 186 -6.53 10.96 16.13
CA ILE A 186 -7.36 10.85 17.34
C ILE A 186 -6.69 11.67 18.42
N PHE A 187 -7.47 12.55 19.06
CA PHE A 187 -7.08 13.32 20.22
C PHE A 187 -7.75 12.75 21.46
N ASP A 188 -7.01 12.69 22.56
CA ASP A 188 -7.56 12.36 23.88
C ASP A 188 -8.32 13.55 24.50
N PRO A 189 -9.00 13.38 25.66
CA PRO A 189 -9.71 14.47 26.33
C PRO A 189 -8.83 15.67 26.72
N SER A 190 -7.50 15.49 26.79
CA SER A 190 -6.55 16.58 27.06
C SER A 190 -6.10 17.31 25.79
N GLY A 191 -6.58 16.89 24.62
CA GLY A 191 -6.26 17.47 23.32
C GLY A 191 -4.96 16.95 22.70
N LYS A 192 -4.37 15.87 23.23
CA LYS A 192 -3.11 15.31 22.71
C LYS A 192 -3.35 14.25 21.63
N PRO A 193 -2.55 14.22 20.55
CA PRO A 193 -2.69 13.21 19.52
C PRO A 193 -2.20 11.85 20.03
N VAL A 194 -3.07 10.84 19.98
CA VAL A 194 -2.78 9.48 20.46
C VAL A 194 -2.79 8.42 19.34
N ALA A 195 -3.31 8.77 18.17
CA ALA A 195 -3.27 7.93 16.98
C ALA A 195 -3.28 8.77 15.70
N LEU A 196 -2.75 8.20 14.61
CA LEU A 196 -2.68 8.81 13.29
C LEU A 196 -3.04 7.81 12.18
N ALA A 197 -3.63 8.30 11.10
CA ALA A 197 -3.93 7.57 9.89
C ALA A 197 -3.70 8.46 8.67
N PHE A 198 -2.90 8.00 7.72
CA PHE A 198 -2.58 8.75 6.49
C PHE A 198 -3.21 8.08 5.28
N PHE A 199 -3.56 8.92 4.31
CA PHE A 199 -4.29 8.55 3.11
C PHE A 199 -3.59 9.18 1.91
N ASP A 200 -2.95 8.35 1.10
CA ASP A 200 -2.21 8.77 -0.09
C ASP A 200 -3.19 8.88 -1.28
N PRO A 201 -3.17 9.96 -2.07
CA PRO A 201 -4.16 10.22 -3.12
C PRO A 201 -4.00 9.29 -4.33
N VAL A 202 -5.12 9.03 -4.99
CA VAL A 202 -5.23 8.33 -6.27
C VAL A 202 -5.89 9.27 -7.27
N TYR A 203 -5.30 9.38 -8.45
CA TYR A 203 -5.70 10.37 -9.45
C TYR A 203 -6.26 9.72 -10.71
N GLU A 204 -7.13 10.45 -11.40
CA GLU A 204 -7.53 10.16 -12.77
C GLU A 204 -7.70 11.48 -13.50
N ASN A 205 -6.99 11.67 -14.62
CA ASN A 205 -7.07 12.89 -15.45
C ASN A 205 -6.91 14.19 -14.66
N GLY A 206 -5.96 14.24 -13.73
CA GLY A 206 -5.64 15.43 -12.93
C GLY A 206 -6.51 15.64 -11.70
N VAL A 207 -7.50 14.78 -11.44
CA VAL A 207 -8.42 14.93 -10.31
C VAL A 207 -8.21 13.80 -9.30
N VAL A 208 -8.26 14.11 -8.01
CA VAL A 208 -8.27 13.09 -6.94
C VAL A 208 -9.59 12.35 -6.97
N THR A 209 -9.53 11.02 -7.10
CA THR A 209 -10.71 10.15 -7.22
C THR A 209 -10.91 9.25 -6.01
N GLY A 210 -9.89 9.15 -5.18
CA GLY A 210 -9.86 8.26 -4.05
C GLY A 210 -8.54 8.33 -3.31
N TYR A 211 -8.40 7.46 -2.32
CA TYR A 211 -7.21 7.39 -1.48
C TYR A 211 -6.81 5.95 -1.17
N LEU A 212 -5.54 5.72 -0.88
CA LEU A 212 -5.03 4.54 -0.20
C LEU A 212 -4.81 4.85 1.28
N SER A 213 -5.39 4.05 2.18
CA SER A 213 -5.01 4.05 3.60
C SER A 213 -3.58 3.49 3.74
N SER A 214 -2.59 4.38 3.71
CA SER A 214 -1.17 4.04 3.61
C SER A 214 -0.58 3.62 4.95
N THR A 215 -0.90 4.33 6.03
CA THR A 215 -0.42 4.00 7.38
C THR A 215 -1.45 4.29 8.45
N ARG A 216 -1.39 3.50 9.53
CA ARG A 216 -2.20 3.69 10.74
C ARG A 216 -1.34 3.35 11.95
N ARG A 217 -1.14 4.31 12.84
CA ARG A 217 -0.35 4.16 14.06
C ARG A 217 -1.14 4.65 15.27
N ARG A 218 -0.86 4.08 16.44
CA ARG A 218 -1.48 4.46 17.72
C ARG A 218 -0.50 4.25 18.85
N LEU A 219 -0.61 5.05 19.91
CA LEU A 219 0.15 4.83 21.12
C LEU A 219 -0.16 3.46 21.73
N PRO A 220 0.83 2.83 22.39
CA PRO A 220 0.57 1.73 23.33
C PRO A 220 -0.44 2.20 24.39
N GLY A 221 -1.36 1.33 24.80
CA GLY A 221 -2.44 1.67 25.73
C GLY A 221 -3.74 2.14 25.09
N VAL A 222 -3.70 2.76 23.90
CA VAL A 222 -4.92 3.09 23.14
C VAL A 222 -5.58 1.81 22.61
N GLU A 223 -6.91 1.72 22.64
CA GLU A 223 -7.63 0.54 22.16
C GLU A 223 -7.32 0.24 20.67
N PRO A 224 -7.24 -1.05 20.26
CA PRO A 224 -7.09 -1.43 18.85
C PRO A 224 -8.15 -0.85 17.90
N LEU A 225 -9.34 -0.53 18.43
CA LEU A 225 -10.45 0.07 17.67
C LEU A 225 -10.17 1.48 17.14
N ALA A 226 -9.10 2.15 17.60
CA ALA A 226 -8.66 3.45 17.07
C ALA A 226 -8.54 3.48 15.53
N GLY A 227 -8.07 2.37 14.94
CA GLY A 227 -7.95 2.26 13.49
C GLY A 227 -9.30 2.27 12.76
N TYR A 228 -10.36 1.73 13.38
CA TYR A 228 -11.71 1.81 12.84
C TYR A 228 -12.32 3.19 13.03
N TYR A 229 -12.03 3.86 14.16
CA TYR A 229 -12.54 5.21 14.41
C TYR A 229 -11.98 6.23 13.41
N MET A 230 -10.66 6.20 13.16
CA MET A 230 -10.04 7.03 12.11
C MET A 230 -10.55 6.70 10.70
N LEU A 231 -10.67 5.41 10.38
CA LEU A 231 -11.16 4.99 9.07
C LEU A 231 -12.63 5.34 8.86
N HIS A 232 -13.46 5.30 9.92
CA HIS A 232 -14.85 5.76 9.88
C HIS A 232 -14.92 7.24 9.50
N ALA A 233 -14.19 8.10 10.22
CA ALA A 233 -14.16 9.53 9.96
C ALA A 233 -13.66 9.86 8.54
N ALA A 234 -12.63 9.15 8.07
CA ALA A 234 -12.13 9.31 6.72
C ALA A 234 -13.16 8.89 5.65
N ILE A 235 -13.83 7.74 5.83
CA ILE A 235 -14.88 7.27 4.91
C ILE A 235 -16.04 8.27 4.84
N GLU A 236 -16.54 8.75 5.97
CA GLU A 236 -17.62 9.75 6.01
C GLU A 236 -17.21 11.04 5.29
N LYS A 237 -16.00 11.55 5.57
CA LYS A 237 -15.46 12.75 4.95
C LYS A 237 -15.31 12.59 3.43
N PHE A 238 -14.70 11.50 2.97
CA PHE A 238 -14.48 11.24 1.56
C PHE A 238 -15.79 10.99 0.79
N LYS A 239 -16.76 10.36 1.44
CA LYS A 239 -18.10 10.16 0.88
C LYS A 239 -18.85 11.49 0.73
N ALA A 240 -18.78 12.37 1.74
CA ALA A 240 -19.37 13.70 1.66
C ALA A 240 -18.75 14.58 0.55
N GLU A 241 -17.47 14.35 0.24
CA GLU A 241 -16.74 15.01 -0.86
C GLU A 241 -16.97 14.36 -2.23
N GLY A 242 -17.78 13.29 -2.32
CA GLY A 242 -18.11 12.62 -3.58
C GLY A 242 -16.96 11.78 -4.17
N LEU A 243 -15.97 11.40 -3.36
CA LEU A 243 -14.88 10.55 -3.82
C LEU A 243 -15.38 9.12 -4.10
N ARG A 244 -14.74 8.45 -5.05
CA ARG A 244 -15.21 7.15 -5.55
C ARG A 244 -14.71 5.98 -4.72
N THR A 245 -13.39 5.95 -4.45
CA THR A 245 -12.75 4.74 -3.94
C THR A 245 -11.87 4.99 -2.72
N LEU A 246 -11.92 4.09 -1.75
CA LEU A 246 -10.91 3.98 -0.68
C LEU A 246 -10.21 2.63 -0.74
N HIS A 247 -8.93 2.63 -1.12
CA HIS A 247 -8.08 1.45 -1.10
C HIS A 247 -7.58 1.20 0.33
N LEU A 248 -7.65 -0.06 0.77
CA LEU A 248 -7.18 -0.52 2.07
C LEU A 248 -5.84 -1.28 1.95
N GLY A 249 -5.33 -1.40 0.72
CA GLY A 249 -4.06 -1.99 0.34
C GLY A 249 -4.05 -3.51 0.28
N LEU A 250 -2.89 -4.08 -0.05
CA LEU A 250 -2.65 -5.50 -0.26
C LEU A 250 -2.81 -6.38 1.01
N SER A 251 -3.44 -7.55 0.86
CA SER A 251 -3.35 -8.69 1.79
C SER A 251 -2.35 -9.71 1.24
N PRO A 252 -1.06 -9.63 1.60
CA PRO A 252 -0.01 -10.40 0.93
C PRO A 252 -0.21 -11.90 1.16
N PHE A 253 -0.04 -12.66 0.09
CA PHE A 253 -0.09 -14.12 0.01
C PHE A 253 -1.42 -14.76 0.43
N HIS A 254 -2.44 -13.94 0.68
CA HIS A 254 -3.80 -14.41 0.91
C HIS A 254 -4.48 -14.80 -0.42
N ALA A 255 -5.39 -15.77 -0.37
CA ALA A 255 -6.22 -16.19 -1.52
C ALA A 255 -5.43 -16.45 -2.84
N ILE A 256 -4.29 -17.13 -2.76
CA ILE A 256 -3.48 -17.50 -3.94
C ILE A 256 -4.16 -18.63 -4.72
N HIS A 257 -4.70 -18.30 -5.88
CA HIS A 257 -5.35 -19.23 -6.80
C HIS A 257 -4.44 -19.62 -7.97
N ASP A 258 -3.71 -18.64 -8.52
CA ASP A 258 -2.86 -18.70 -9.72
C ASP A 258 -3.57 -19.38 -10.92
N LYS A 259 -4.75 -18.85 -11.27
CA LYS A 259 -5.57 -19.34 -12.38
C LYS A 259 -5.32 -18.61 -13.70
N ASP A 260 -4.85 -17.36 -13.63
CA ASP A 260 -4.90 -16.45 -14.77
C ASP A 260 -3.72 -16.60 -15.75
N PHE A 261 -2.53 -17.00 -15.27
CA PHE A 261 -1.29 -16.93 -16.04
C PHE A 261 -0.36 -18.14 -15.86
N ASN A 262 0.69 -18.21 -16.69
CA ASN A 262 1.77 -19.16 -16.48
C ASN A 262 2.55 -18.81 -15.21
N LYS A 263 2.50 -19.71 -14.24
CA LYS A 263 2.98 -19.49 -12.87
C LYS A 263 4.27 -20.23 -12.59
N ASN A 264 5.09 -19.69 -11.69
CA ASN A 264 6.18 -20.45 -11.13
C ASN A 264 5.71 -21.27 -9.93
N TRP A 265 5.88 -22.59 -9.97
CA TRP A 265 5.44 -23.50 -8.90
C TRP A 265 6.14 -23.23 -7.56
N LEU A 266 7.45 -22.94 -7.59
CA LEU A 266 8.21 -22.64 -6.37
C LEU A 266 7.73 -21.33 -5.72
N VAL A 267 7.49 -20.28 -6.52
CA VAL A 267 6.92 -19.01 -6.01
C VAL A 267 5.59 -19.25 -5.30
N ARG A 268 4.65 -19.95 -5.95
CA ARG A 268 3.37 -20.32 -5.35
C ARG A 268 3.54 -21.08 -4.04
N ARG A 269 4.40 -22.09 -4.02
CA ARG A 269 4.65 -22.92 -2.83
C ARG A 269 5.24 -22.08 -1.70
N SER A 270 6.21 -21.21 -1.99
CA SER A 270 6.81 -20.31 -1.02
C SER A 270 5.81 -19.31 -0.44
N PHE A 271 5.00 -18.66 -1.28
CA PHE A 271 4.00 -17.72 -0.80
C PHE A 271 2.96 -18.38 0.09
N ARG A 272 2.45 -19.56 -0.31
CA ARG A 272 1.52 -20.35 0.53
C ARG A 272 2.17 -20.74 1.84
N PHE A 273 3.42 -21.21 1.82
CA PHE A 273 4.15 -21.55 3.03
C PHE A 273 4.31 -20.36 3.97
N VAL A 274 4.72 -19.19 3.47
CA VAL A 274 4.85 -17.96 4.27
C VAL A 274 3.49 -17.51 4.82
N TYR A 275 2.40 -17.70 4.08
CA TYR A 275 1.07 -17.37 4.57
C TYR A 275 0.56 -18.34 5.66
N THR A 276 0.77 -19.65 5.49
CA THR A 276 0.21 -20.67 6.41
C THR A 276 1.10 -20.97 7.61
N ASN A 277 2.40 -20.67 7.54
CA ASN A 277 3.33 -21.01 8.60
C ASN A 277 3.20 -20.05 9.81
N ALA A 278 2.90 -20.62 10.97
CA ALA A 278 2.72 -19.88 12.23
C ALA A 278 4.00 -19.13 12.67
N LEU A 279 5.18 -19.72 12.46
CA LEU A 279 6.45 -19.11 12.80
C LEU A 279 6.70 -17.86 11.96
N THR A 280 6.42 -17.92 10.66
CA THR A 280 6.54 -16.74 9.77
C THR A 280 5.54 -15.64 10.14
N ASN A 281 4.30 -16.00 10.50
CA ASN A 281 3.31 -15.02 10.95
C ASN A 281 3.69 -14.35 12.28
N ARG A 282 4.42 -15.06 13.15
CA ARG A 282 4.89 -14.54 14.44
C ARG A 282 6.17 -13.72 14.33
N LEU A 283 7.16 -14.22 13.60
CA LEU A 283 8.53 -13.68 13.59
C LEU A 283 8.83 -12.72 12.44
N ILE A 284 8.07 -12.79 11.35
CA ILE A 284 8.33 -12.01 10.14
C ILE A 284 7.27 -10.92 10.01
N TYR A 285 6.04 -11.31 9.72
CA TYR A 285 4.94 -10.37 9.53
C TYR A 285 3.58 -11.06 9.69
N PRO A 286 2.58 -10.46 10.35
CA PRO A 286 1.31 -11.11 10.66
C PRO A 286 0.33 -11.11 9.46
N PHE A 287 0.69 -11.84 8.40
CA PHE A 287 -0.08 -11.89 7.13
C PHE A 287 -1.54 -12.30 7.33
N GLN A 288 -1.81 -13.36 8.11
CA GLN A 288 -3.18 -13.86 8.31
C GLN A 288 -4.07 -12.90 9.11
N SER A 289 -3.51 -12.30 10.16
CA SER A 289 -4.24 -11.31 10.98
C SER A 289 -4.57 -10.07 10.16
N LEU A 290 -3.62 -9.61 9.34
CA LEU A 290 -3.84 -8.49 8.43
C LEU A 290 -4.96 -8.77 7.43
N ALA A 291 -4.96 -9.95 6.80
CA ALA A 291 -6.00 -10.35 5.85
C ALA A 291 -7.39 -10.38 6.52
N LYS A 292 -7.52 -11.05 7.67
CA LYS A 292 -8.78 -11.09 8.44
C LYS A 292 -9.27 -9.69 8.84
N HIS A 293 -8.35 -8.81 9.22
CA HIS A 293 -8.68 -7.44 9.56
C HIS A 293 -9.23 -6.66 8.36
N LYS A 294 -8.64 -6.86 7.17
CA LYS A 294 -9.12 -6.22 5.94
C LYS A 294 -10.47 -6.76 5.47
N ASP A 295 -10.69 -8.05 5.66
CA ASP A 295 -11.95 -8.70 5.34
C ASP A 295 -13.13 -8.14 6.14
N SER A 296 -12.88 -7.71 7.38
CA SER A 296 -13.90 -7.12 8.25
C SER A 296 -14.47 -5.79 7.73
N TYR A 297 -13.79 -5.13 6.80
CA TYR A 297 -14.26 -3.89 6.20
C TYR A 297 -15.32 -4.11 5.11
N GLY A 298 -15.54 -5.34 4.62
CA GLY A 298 -16.59 -5.61 3.64
C GLY A 298 -16.39 -4.91 2.28
N GLY A 299 -15.13 -4.80 1.84
CA GLY A 299 -14.78 -4.24 0.53
C GLY A 299 -14.67 -5.28 -0.58
N THR A 300 -14.62 -4.80 -1.82
CA THR A 300 -14.31 -5.61 -3.01
C THR A 300 -12.84 -5.96 -3.03
N ARG A 301 -12.51 -7.19 -3.46
CA ARG A 301 -11.14 -7.69 -3.57
C ARG A 301 -10.75 -7.79 -5.04
N LYS A 302 -9.61 -7.23 -5.40
CA LYS A 302 -9.00 -7.40 -6.73
C LYS A 302 -7.64 -8.05 -6.56
N GLN A 303 -7.39 -9.10 -7.33
CA GLN A 303 -6.12 -9.83 -7.27
C GLN A 303 -4.97 -8.96 -7.79
N THR A 304 -3.82 -9.02 -7.11
CA THR A 304 -2.57 -8.42 -7.57
C THR A 304 -1.53 -9.52 -7.80
N TYR A 305 -0.50 -9.19 -8.57
CA TYR A 305 0.43 -10.18 -9.11
C TYR A 305 1.89 -9.87 -8.79
N PHE A 306 2.68 -10.92 -8.66
CA PHE A 306 4.13 -10.91 -8.59
C PHE A 306 4.68 -11.63 -9.81
N ALA A 307 5.51 -10.94 -10.59
CA ALA A 307 6.04 -11.49 -11.83
C ALA A 307 7.57 -11.53 -11.81
N ILE A 308 8.15 -12.59 -12.37
CA ILE A 308 9.60 -12.76 -12.53
C ILE A 308 9.94 -13.17 -13.96
N ASN A 309 11.00 -12.61 -14.54
CA ASN A 309 11.49 -13.02 -15.86
C ASN A 309 12.72 -13.94 -15.80
N ARG A 310 13.25 -14.22 -14.61
CA ARG A 310 14.50 -14.98 -14.46
C ARG A 310 14.43 -16.03 -13.39
N LEU A 311 14.96 -17.21 -13.73
CA LEU A 311 15.15 -18.35 -12.83
C LEU A 311 16.62 -18.44 -12.37
N PRO A 312 16.89 -19.11 -11.23
CA PRO A 312 15.93 -19.69 -10.28
C PRO A 312 15.15 -18.62 -9.49
N SER A 313 13.94 -18.96 -9.04
CA SER A 313 13.01 -18.04 -8.37
C SER A 313 13.34 -17.78 -6.89
N LEU A 314 13.93 -18.75 -6.18
CA LEU A 314 14.24 -18.63 -4.74
C LEU A 314 15.10 -17.40 -4.37
N PRO A 315 16.19 -17.05 -5.09
CA PRO A 315 16.92 -15.82 -4.82
C PRO A 315 16.07 -14.55 -4.94
N ARG A 316 15.08 -14.52 -5.85
CA ARG A 316 14.20 -13.35 -6.02
C ARG A 316 13.22 -13.24 -4.86
N LEU A 317 12.73 -14.36 -4.35
CA LEU A 317 11.86 -14.39 -3.16
C LEU A 317 12.59 -13.89 -1.91
N LEU A 318 13.85 -14.29 -1.71
CA LEU A 318 14.66 -13.76 -0.60
C LEU A 318 14.91 -12.25 -0.77
N LYS A 319 15.25 -11.82 -1.98
CA LYS A 319 15.45 -10.40 -2.31
C LYS A 319 14.16 -9.58 -2.17
N LEU A 320 12.98 -10.17 -2.38
CA LEU A 320 11.69 -9.52 -2.12
C LEU A 320 11.54 -9.19 -0.62
N LEU A 321 11.97 -10.08 0.27
CA LEU A 321 11.97 -9.78 1.71
C LEU A 321 12.98 -8.67 2.06
N TRP A 322 14.15 -8.65 1.41
CA TRP A 322 15.17 -7.59 1.60
C TRP A 322 14.71 -6.22 1.07
N VAL A 323 14.11 -6.18 -0.12
CA VAL A 323 13.64 -4.90 -0.70
C VAL A 323 12.53 -4.30 0.15
N CYS A 324 11.67 -5.14 0.73
CA CYS A 324 10.62 -4.74 1.67
C CYS A 324 11.14 -4.39 3.08
N ARG A 325 12.43 -4.63 3.36
CA ARG A 325 13.04 -4.52 4.69
C ARG A 325 12.25 -5.29 5.74
N ILE A 326 11.91 -6.53 5.42
CA ILE A 326 11.23 -7.43 6.36
C ILE A 326 12.26 -8.23 7.18
N ILE A 327 13.39 -8.57 6.57
CA ILE A 327 14.53 -9.28 7.18
C ILE A 327 15.83 -8.48 7.05
#